data_AF-A0A8S2CX24-F1
#
_entry.id   AF-A0A8S2CX24-F1
#
_cell.length_a   1.000
_cell.length_b   1.000
_cell.length_c   1.000
_cell.angle_alpha   90.00
_cell.angle_beta   90.00
_cell.angle_gamma   90.00
#
_symmetry.space_group_name_H-M   'P 1'
#
loop_
_entity.id
_entity.type
_entity.pdbx_description
1 polymer ?
#
loop_
_entity_poly.entity_id
_entity_poly.type
_entity_poly.pdbx_seq_one_letter_code
_entity_poly.pdbx_strand_id
1 'polypeptide(L)'
;MDGTFDSCPPFFDQLYVIHGIEFGRQFSCVFALLPRRKRNTYVKLLRYIKDNAIRLNTVFNPTRIMSDFESGLKAAIVVEQAVYRRIQNLGLSTSYNSNDTIRSYCRRITALPFLPINVVVNTFNELQDETPLAIRKNLQPLYDYFNNYWLNTIDLEKWNVYGLEHRTNNICEGWHNRFSQRVQKHHPHIWHFTDVLKKEFKFGHDRIQLLAGAPMKNPRQKTTAVQKRITTLTRHYEAQQLNEMEFLLAILFALSKSKNG
;
A
#
# COMPACT_ATOMS: atom_id res chain seq x y z
N MET A 1 4.66 8.90 -4.08
CA MET A 1 5.99 9.30 -3.60
C MET A 1 6.76 8.02 -3.44
N ASP A 2 7.89 7.89 -4.11
CA ASP A 2 8.69 6.67 -4.06
C ASP A 2 10.17 7.03 -4.02
N GLY A 3 10.90 6.40 -3.08
CA GLY A 3 12.23 6.81 -2.63
C GLY A 3 13.20 5.64 -2.46
N THR A 4 13.21 4.66 -3.37
CA THR A 4 14.29 3.67 -3.39
C THR A 4 14.75 3.32 -4.81
N PHE A 5 15.98 3.71 -5.15
CA PHE A 5 16.64 3.33 -6.40
C PHE A 5 18.09 2.92 -6.13
N ASP A 6 18.43 1.67 -6.41
CA ASP A 6 19.83 1.20 -6.47
C ASP A 6 20.60 1.81 -7.67
N SER A 7 19.87 2.47 -8.58
CA SER A 7 20.41 3.14 -9.78
C SER A 7 20.69 4.63 -9.56
N CYS A 8 20.88 5.08 -8.32
CA CYS A 8 21.14 6.48 -8.00
C CYS A 8 22.62 6.86 -8.25
N PRO A 9 22.92 8.06 -8.79
CA PRO A 9 24.30 8.52 -8.94
C PRO A 9 25.06 8.56 -7.61
N PRO A 10 26.41 8.49 -7.63
CA PRO A 10 27.23 8.68 -6.44
C PRO A 10 26.86 9.95 -5.68
N PHE A 11 27.04 9.94 -4.35
CA PHE A 11 26.71 11.02 -3.40
C PHE A 11 25.22 11.24 -3.08
N PHE A 12 24.32 10.45 -3.67
CA PHE A 12 22.90 10.49 -3.36
C PHE A 12 22.38 9.12 -2.91
N ASP A 13 21.64 9.09 -1.80
CA ASP A 13 21.08 7.86 -1.22
C ASP A 13 19.80 7.38 -1.94
N GLN A 14 19.12 8.29 -2.64
CA GLN A 14 17.86 7.98 -3.34
C GLN A 14 17.53 9.03 -4.41
N LEU A 15 16.89 8.57 -5.47
CA LEU A 15 16.02 9.41 -6.29
C LEU A 15 14.61 9.37 -5.68
N TYR A 16 14.06 10.53 -5.38
CA TYR A 16 12.70 10.72 -4.89
C TYR A 16 11.83 11.27 -6.01
N VAL A 17 10.69 10.62 -6.26
CA VAL A 17 9.79 11.02 -7.35
C VAL A 17 8.38 11.28 -6.85
N ILE A 18 7.84 12.43 -7.24
CA ILE A 18 6.43 12.77 -7.03
C ILE A 18 5.70 12.56 -8.34
N HIS A 19 4.66 11.73 -8.28
CA HIS A 19 3.80 11.48 -9.41
C HIS A 19 2.44 12.15 -9.22
N GLY A 20 1.93 12.76 -10.29
CA GLY A 20 0.55 13.17 -10.43
C GLY A 20 -0.24 12.12 -11.20
N ILE A 21 -1.55 12.02 -10.93
CA ILE A 21 -2.47 11.22 -11.72
C ILE A 21 -3.44 12.17 -12.38
N GLU A 22 -3.41 12.21 -13.71
CA GLU A 22 -4.33 13.00 -14.53
C GLU A 22 -4.92 12.07 -15.60
N PHE A 23 -6.21 12.19 -15.90
CA PHE A 23 -6.90 11.32 -16.88
C PHE A 23 -6.67 9.81 -16.66
N GLY A 24 -6.61 9.36 -15.41
CA GLY A 24 -6.37 7.96 -15.05
C GLY A 24 -4.96 7.44 -15.40
N ARG A 25 -4.01 8.33 -15.72
CA ARG A 25 -2.62 8.00 -16.03
C ARG A 25 -1.66 8.68 -15.06
N GLN A 26 -0.61 7.97 -14.68
CA GLN A 26 0.46 8.48 -13.82
C GLN A 26 1.50 9.25 -14.65
N PHE A 27 1.93 10.40 -14.13
CA PHE A 27 2.98 11.24 -14.68
C PHE A 27 3.98 11.59 -13.59
N SER A 28 5.28 11.57 -13.92
CA SER A 28 6.32 12.03 -13.00
C SER A 28 6.42 13.54 -13.07
N CYS A 29 6.05 14.23 -11.99
CA CYS A 29 5.98 15.68 -11.92
C CYS A 29 7.25 16.28 -11.33
N VAL A 30 7.83 15.63 -10.33
CA VAL A 30 9.04 16.10 -9.63
C VAL A 30 10.03 14.97 -9.50
N PHE A 31 11.28 15.25 -9.83
CA PHE A 31 12.43 14.39 -9.58
C PHE A 31 13.38 15.10 -8.62
N ALA A 32 13.76 14.45 -7.53
CA ALA A 32 14.66 15.01 -6.54
C ALA A 32 15.73 13.99 -6.15
N LEU A 33 17.00 14.32 -6.37
CA LEU A 33 18.12 13.55 -5.85
C LEU A 33 18.36 13.96 -4.39
N LEU A 34 18.14 13.02 -3.47
CA LEU A 34 18.25 13.30 -2.03
C LEU A 34 19.52 12.67 -1.47
N PRO A 35 20.35 13.43 -0.75
CA PRO A 35 21.60 12.93 -0.20
C PRO A 35 21.40 12.00 1.00
N ARG A 36 20.22 12.03 1.65
CA ARG A 36 19.93 11.26 2.87
C ARG A 36 18.44 10.90 2.98
N ARG A 37 18.15 9.70 3.47
CA ARG A 37 16.79 9.23 3.81
C ARG A 37 16.36 9.66 5.23
N LYS A 38 16.35 10.97 5.51
CA LYS A 38 16.00 11.52 6.83
C LYS A 38 14.80 12.46 6.75
N ARG A 39 13.96 12.46 7.80
CA ARG A 39 12.77 13.34 7.91
C ARG A 39 13.06 14.80 7.52
N ASN A 40 14.14 15.37 8.05
CA ASN A 40 14.53 16.76 7.75
C ASN A 40 14.81 16.98 6.25
N THR A 41 15.39 16.00 5.55
CA THR A 41 15.63 16.06 4.10
C THR A 41 14.32 16.14 3.32
N TYR A 42 13.35 15.28 3.65
CA TYR A 42 12.03 15.29 3.00
C TYR A 42 11.25 16.58 3.30
N VAL A 43 11.30 17.06 4.54
CA VAL A 43 10.67 18.34 4.92
C VAL A 43 11.24 19.50 4.12
N LYS A 44 12.57 19.56 3.94
CA LYS A 44 13.22 20.58 3.10
C LYS A 44 12.77 20.48 1.64
N LEU A 45 12.70 19.27 1.07
CA LEU A 45 12.21 19.05 -0.29
C LEU A 45 10.77 19.58 -0.45
N LEU A 46 9.86 19.21 0.45
CA LEU A 46 8.46 19.61 0.35
C LEU A 46 8.28 21.13 0.49
N ARG A 47 9.03 21.78 1.38
CA ARG A 47 9.05 23.26 1.45
C ARG A 47 9.53 23.86 0.15
N TYR A 48 10.64 23.36 -0.41
CA TYR A 48 11.18 23.84 -1.67
C TYR A 48 10.16 23.72 -2.82
N ILE A 49 9.42 22.62 -2.89
CA ILE A 49 8.35 22.44 -3.87
C ILE A 49 7.23 23.47 -3.67
N LYS A 50 6.78 23.66 -2.42
CA LYS A 50 5.74 24.63 -2.09
C LYS A 50 6.15 26.07 -2.46
N ASP A 51 7.38 26.45 -2.13
CA ASP A 51 7.91 27.78 -2.41
C ASP A 51 8.05 28.02 -3.92
N ASN A 52 8.48 27.00 -4.68
CA ASN A 52 8.54 27.08 -6.14
C ASN A 52 7.15 27.14 -6.79
N ALA A 53 6.17 26.41 -6.25
CA ALA A 53 4.80 26.50 -6.73
C ALA A 53 4.27 27.94 -6.59
N ILE A 54 4.47 28.56 -5.42
CA ILE A 54 4.10 29.97 -5.18
C ILE A 54 4.79 30.89 -6.20
N ARG A 55 6.10 30.73 -6.43
CA ARG A 55 6.85 31.53 -7.41
C ARG A 55 6.34 31.40 -8.84
N LEU A 56 5.79 30.25 -9.20
CA LEU A 56 5.23 29.96 -10.51
C LEU A 56 3.74 30.35 -10.61
N ASN A 57 3.20 31.10 -9.64
CA ASN A 57 1.78 31.45 -9.53
C ASN A 57 0.84 30.22 -9.59
N THR A 58 1.26 29.13 -8.95
CA THR A 58 0.48 27.89 -8.83
C THR A 58 0.41 27.44 -7.37
N VAL A 59 -0.55 26.58 -7.05
CA VAL A 59 -0.76 26.05 -5.71
C VAL A 59 -0.42 24.57 -5.69
N PHE A 60 0.59 24.20 -4.90
CA PHE A 60 0.86 22.81 -4.60
C PHE A 60 -0.11 22.32 -3.50
N ASN A 61 -1.29 21.88 -3.92
CA ASN A 61 -2.34 21.34 -3.04
C ASN A 61 -2.79 19.95 -3.50
N PRO A 62 -1.98 18.89 -3.28
CA PRO A 62 -2.37 17.55 -3.67
C PRO A 62 -3.59 17.09 -2.84
N THR A 63 -4.66 16.68 -3.51
CA THR A 63 -5.88 16.15 -2.85
C THR A 63 -5.62 14.84 -2.11
N ARG A 64 -4.62 14.06 -2.55
CA ARG A 64 -4.23 12.79 -1.94
C ARG A 64 -2.73 12.57 -2.09
N ILE A 65 -2.06 12.19 -1.00
CA ILE A 65 -0.63 11.83 -1.01
C ILE A 65 -0.52 10.32 -0.75
N MET A 66 0.16 9.62 -1.64
CA MET A 66 0.45 8.19 -1.52
C MET A 66 1.97 8.02 -1.50
N SER A 67 2.52 7.45 -0.42
CA SER A 67 3.95 7.11 -0.33
C SER A 67 4.14 5.60 -0.43
N ASP A 68 5.29 5.23 -0.97
CA ASP A 68 5.93 3.91 -0.97
C ASP A 68 5.92 3.18 0.37
N PHE A 69 5.74 3.89 1.49
CA PHE A 69 5.81 3.28 2.82
C PHE A 69 4.73 2.22 3.05
N GLU A 70 3.51 2.37 2.53
CA GLU A 70 2.43 1.41 2.77
C GLU A 70 1.49 1.41 1.56
N SER A 71 1.74 0.55 0.56
CA SER A 71 0.60 0.16 -0.28
C SER A 71 -0.41 -0.56 0.61
N GLY A 72 -1.71 -0.30 0.46
CA GLY A 72 -2.73 -0.93 1.31
C GLY A 72 -2.54 -2.45 1.41
N LEU A 73 -2.25 -3.14 0.31
CA LEU A 73 -1.97 -4.57 0.36
C LEU A 73 -0.69 -4.92 1.14
N LYS A 74 0.38 -4.11 1.07
CA LYS A 74 1.59 -4.31 1.88
C LYS A 74 1.30 -4.13 3.37
N ALA A 75 0.52 -3.12 3.77
CA ALA A 75 0.12 -2.93 5.16
C ALA A 75 -0.66 -4.15 5.71
N ALA A 76 -1.64 -4.66 4.96
CA ALA A 76 -2.36 -5.88 5.34
C ALA A 76 -1.43 -7.11 5.40
N ILE A 77 -0.47 -7.24 4.48
CA ILE A 77 0.55 -8.31 4.52
C ILE A 77 1.45 -8.18 5.75
N VAL A 78 1.81 -6.97 6.17
CA VAL A 78 2.61 -6.74 7.38
C VAL A 78 1.85 -7.22 8.62
N VAL A 79 0.54 -6.91 8.72
CA VAL A 79 -0.32 -7.44 9.79
C VAL A 79 -0.37 -8.96 9.75
N GLU A 80 -0.60 -9.57 8.58
CA GLU A 80 -0.64 -11.03 8.40
C GLU A 80 0.67 -11.69 8.87
N GLN A 81 1.83 -11.14 8.45
CA GLN A 81 3.14 -11.66 8.83
C GLN A 81 3.42 -11.50 10.33
N ALA A 82 3.05 -10.36 10.92
CA ALA A 82 3.25 -10.11 12.35
C ALA A 82 2.41 -11.06 13.21
N VAL A 83 1.14 -11.26 12.84
CA VAL A 83 0.24 -12.21 13.49
C VAL A 83 0.78 -13.63 13.38
N TYR A 84 1.24 -14.05 12.19
CA TYR A 84 1.80 -15.39 12.01
C TYR A 84 3.07 -15.60 12.84
N ARG A 85 4.00 -14.63 12.87
CA ARG A 85 5.17 -14.69 13.76
C ARG A 85 4.76 -14.79 15.23
N ARG A 86 3.70 -14.09 15.63
CA ARG A 86 3.20 -14.19 17.01
C ARG A 86 2.63 -15.58 17.30
N ILE A 87 1.87 -16.17 16.38
CA ILE A 87 1.37 -17.55 16.49
C ILE A 87 2.53 -18.53 16.72
N GLN A 88 3.63 -18.36 15.98
CA GLN A 88 4.83 -19.19 16.15
C GLN A 88 5.46 -19.01 17.53
N ASN A 89 5.64 -17.77 17.98
CA ASN A 89 6.23 -17.45 19.29
C ASN A 89 5.39 -17.94 20.47
N LEU A 90 4.08 -18.08 20.29
CA LEU A 90 3.15 -18.62 21.30
C LEU A 90 3.09 -20.15 21.29
N GLY A 91 3.84 -20.83 20.41
CA GLY A 91 3.78 -22.30 20.28
C GLY A 91 2.48 -22.81 19.64
N LEU A 92 1.68 -21.93 19.04
CA LEU A 92 0.36 -22.26 18.47
C LEU A 92 0.45 -22.82 17.04
N SER A 93 1.64 -22.96 16.47
CA SER A 93 1.86 -23.40 15.09
C SER A 93 1.17 -24.73 14.77
N THR A 94 1.30 -25.73 15.64
CA THR A 94 0.68 -27.05 15.44
C THR A 94 -0.83 -26.93 15.38
N SER A 95 -1.45 -26.28 16.37
CA SER A 95 -2.89 -26.06 16.44
C SER A 95 -3.42 -25.24 15.26
N TYR A 96 -2.69 -24.21 14.84
CA TYR A 96 -3.01 -23.41 13.65
C TYR A 96 -3.00 -24.25 12.37
N ASN A 97 -2.08 -25.21 12.26
CA ASN A 97 -1.95 -26.07 11.08
C ASN A 97 -2.87 -27.29 11.12
N SER A 98 -3.29 -27.79 12.28
CA SER A 98 -4.12 -29.00 12.40
C SER A 98 -5.60 -28.73 12.67
N ASN A 99 -5.98 -27.54 13.11
CA ASN A 99 -7.36 -27.20 13.44
C ASN A 99 -7.87 -26.02 12.61
N ASP A 100 -8.80 -26.30 11.69
CA ASP A 100 -9.36 -25.29 10.78
C ASP A 100 -10.13 -24.18 11.51
N THR A 101 -10.74 -24.48 12.66
CA THR A 101 -11.45 -23.47 13.46
C THR A 101 -10.46 -22.48 14.06
N ILE A 102 -9.39 -22.97 14.69
CA ILE A 102 -8.29 -22.13 15.21
C ILE A 102 -7.68 -21.30 14.08
N ARG A 103 -7.39 -21.94 12.95
CA ARG A 103 -6.85 -21.26 11.77
C ARG A 103 -7.77 -20.15 11.29
N SER A 104 -9.08 -20.41 11.25
CA SER A 104 -10.10 -19.44 10.81
C SER A 104 -10.09 -18.19 11.68
N TYR A 105 -10.18 -18.32 13.01
CA TYR A 105 -10.15 -17.18 13.93
C TYR A 105 -8.85 -16.39 13.85
N CYS A 106 -7.69 -17.07 13.83
CA CYS A 106 -6.39 -16.43 13.65
C CYS A 106 -6.32 -15.62 12.35
N ARG A 107 -6.86 -16.16 11.25
CA ARG A 107 -6.85 -15.47 9.95
C ARG A 107 -7.86 -14.31 9.90
N ARG A 108 -9.01 -14.38 10.58
CA ARG A 108 -9.97 -13.27 10.62
C ARG A 108 -9.36 -12.00 11.21
N ILE A 109 -8.49 -12.14 12.21
CA ILE A 109 -7.70 -11.02 12.76
C ILE A 109 -6.88 -10.33 11.65
N THR A 110 -6.28 -11.11 10.73
CA THR A 110 -5.46 -10.55 9.64
C THR A 110 -6.29 -9.87 8.54
N ALA A 111 -7.61 -10.05 8.55
CA ALA A 111 -8.53 -9.42 7.61
C ALA A 111 -9.18 -8.14 8.14
N LEU A 112 -9.03 -7.82 9.43
CA LEU A 112 -9.48 -6.55 10.03
C LEU A 112 -9.01 -5.28 9.30
N PRO A 113 -7.81 -5.21 8.69
CA PRO A 113 -7.39 -4.04 7.92
C PRO A 113 -8.37 -3.65 6.80
N PHE A 114 -9.16 -4.61 6.31
CA PHE A 114 -10.07 -4.40 5.19
C PHE A 114 -11.42 -3.85 5.62
N LEU A 115 -11.70 -3.65 6.90
CA LEU A 115 -12.95 -3.08 7.40
C LEU A 115 -12.89 -1.55 7.54
N PRO A 116 -14.04 -0.85 7.53
CA PRO A 116 -14.11 0.54 7.93
C PRO A 116 -13.50 0.75 9.32
N ILE A 117 -12.66 1.78 9.48
CA ILE A 117 -11.94 2.07 10.74
C ILE A 117 -12.89 2.11 11.94
N ASN A 118 -14.06 2.71 11.77
CA ASN A 118 -15.05 2.89 12.83
C ASN A 118 -15.67 1.58 13.35
N VAL A 119 -15.57 0.46 12.62
CA VAL A 119 -16.11 -0.84 13.04
C VAL A 119 -15.03 -1.85 13.44
N VAL A 120 -13.76 -1.57 13.17
CA VAL A 120 -12.64 -2.51 13.42
C VAL A 120 -12.60 -3.00 14.87
N VAL A 121 -12.67 -2.09 15.84
CA VAL A 121 -12.57 -2.42 17.26
C VAL A 121 -13.76 -3.27 17.71
N ASN A 122 -14.97 -2.89 17.33
CA ASN A 122 -16.19 -3.63 17.67
C ASN A 122 -16.17 -5.03 17.06
N THR A 123 -15.81 -5.14 15.77
CA THR A 123 -15.70 -6.42 15.08
C THR A 123 -14.63 -7.32 15.73
N PHE A 124 -13.52 -6.75 16.19
CA PHE A 124 -12.50 -7.51 16.89
C PHE A 124 -13.00 -8.05 18.24
N ASN A 125 -13.80 -7.28 18.98
CA ASN A 125 -14.40 -7.72 20.23
C ASN A 125 -15.44 -8.83 19.97
N GLU A 126 -16.32 -8.63 18.99
CA GLU A 126 -17.30 -9.64 18.54
C GLU A 126 -16.60 -10.93 18.11
N LEU A 127 -15.47 -10.83 17.40
CA LEU A 127 -14.68 -12.00 16.98
C LEU A 127 -14.20 -12.83 18.18
N GLN A 128 -13.77 -12.16 19.25
CA GLN A 128 -13.38 -12.84 20.48
C GLN A 128 -14.58 -13.50 21.17
N ASP A 129 -15.73 -12.84 21.17
CA ASP A 129 -16.94 -13.33 21.81
C ASP A 129 -17.57 -14.50 21.05
N GLU A 130 -17.50 -14.49 19.72
CA GLU A 130 -17.88 -15.64 18.87
C GLU A 130 -16.90 -16.82 18.98
N THR A 131 -15.68 -16.59 19.48
CA THR A 131 -14.68 -17.67 19.59
C THR A 131 -15.10 -18.65 20.68
N PRO A 132 -15.31 -19.95 20.37
CA PRO A 132 -15.74 -20.93 21.37
C PRO A 132 -14.81 -20.95 22.58
N LEU A 133 -15.36 -20.99 23.79
CA LEU A 133 -14.60 -20.82 25.03
C LEU A 133 -13.40 -21.78 25.15
N ALA A 134 -13.55 -23.02 24.67
CA ALA A 134 -12.48 -24.03 24.64
C ALA A 134 -11.29 -23.60 23.76
N ILE A 135 -11.54 -22.83 22.70
CA ILE A 135 -10.52 -22.30 21.78
C ILE A 135 -10.03 -20.94 22.25
N ARG A 136 -10.92 -20.07 22.74
CA ARG A 136 -10.61 -18.70 23.17
C ARG A 136 -9.52 -18.68 24.22
N LYS A 137 -9.53 -19.59 25.19
CA LYS A 137 -8.47 -19.72 26.21
C LYS A 137 -7.08 -19.89 25.60
N ASN A 138 -6.96 -20.68 24.53
CA ASN A 138 -5.68 -20.89 23.85
C ASN A 138 -5.29 -19.70 22.97
N LEU A 139 -6.26 -18.97 22.43
CA LEU A 139 -6.04 -17.80 21.58
C LEU A 139 -5.92 -16.48 22.36
N GLN A 140 -6.26 -16.45 23.65
CA GLN A 140 -6.23 -15.23 24.46
C GLN A 140 -4.89 -14.48 24.38
N PRO A 141 -3.71 -15.13 24.47
CA PRO A 141 -2.43 -14.42 24.34
C PRO A 141 -2.21 -13.77 22.96
N LEU A 142 -2.86 -14.28 21.91
CA LEU A 142 -2.84 -13.70 20.57
C LEU A 142 -3.80 -12.51 20.48
N TYR A 143 -5.00 -12.61 21.06
CA TYR A 143 -5.94 -11.49 21.14
C TYR A 143 -5.36 -10.33 21.94
N ASP A 144 -4.76 -10.62 23.11
CA ASP A 144 -4.13 -9.60 23.96
C ASP A 144 -2.99 -8.90 23.20
N TYR A 145 -2.17 -9.66 22.47
CA TYR A 145 -1.13 -9.09 21.61
C TYR A 145 -1.72 -8.15 20.56
N PHE A 146 -2.76 -8.60 19.85
CA PHE A 146 -3.35 -7.79 18.77
C PHE A 146 -4.00 -6.53 19.32
N ASN A 147 -4.77 -6.64 20.40
CA ASN A 147 -5.39 -5.50 21.07
C ASN A 147 -4.36 -4.48 21.53
N ASN A 148 -3.36 -4.93 22.28
CA ASN A 148 -2.38 -4.01 22.89
C ASN A 148 -1.48 -3.35 21.84
N TYR A 149 -1.03 -4.10 20.84
CA TYR A 149 -0.11 -3.56 19.84
C TYR A 149 -0.85 -2.89 18.68
N TRP A 150 -1.71 -3.61 17.97
CA TRP A 150 -2.32 -3.11 16.73
C TRP A 150 -3.49 -2.16 16.94
N LEU A 151 -4.31 -2.37 17.98
CA LEU A 151 -5.45 -1.49 18.25
C LEU A 151 -5.08 -0.30 19.14
N ASN A 152 -4.25 -0.51 20.16
CA ASN A 152 -3.97 0.49 21.19
C ASN A 152 -2.63 1.23 21.02
N THR A 153 -1.64 0.66 20.31
CA THR A 153 -0.31 1.28 20.16
C THR A 153 -0.08 1.86 18.77
N ILE A 154 -0.48 1.13 17.72
CA ILE A 154 -0.34 1.60 16.34
C ILE A 154 -1.64 2.28 15.90
N ASP A 155 -1.48 3.50 15.39
CA ASP A 155 -2.55 4.28 14.77
C ASP A 155 -3.27 3.49 13.66
N LEU A 156 -4.61 3.38 13.72
CA LEU A 156 -5.38 2.49 12.84
C LEU A 156 -5.21 2.85 11.37
N GLU A 157 -5.12 4.13 11.07
CA GLU A 157 -4.95 4.69 9.74
C GLU A 157 -3.67 4.21 9.04
N LYS A 158 -2.66 3.76 9.80
CA LYS A 158 -1.38 3.28 9.23
C LYS A 158 -1.50 1.87 8.66
N TRP A 159 -2.31 1.02 9.28
CA TRP A 159 -2.41 -0.38 8.86
C TRP A 159 -3.76 -0.73 8.23
N ASN A 160 -4.74 0.16 8.29
CA ASN A 160 -6.04 0.00 7.63
C ASN A 160 -5.94 0.25 6.12
N VAL A 161 -6.72 -0.53 5.35
CA VAL A 161 -6.64 -0.58 3.89
C VAL A 161 -8.01 -0.42 3.22
N TYR A 162 -9.06 -0.21 4.02
CA TYR A 162 -10.42 0.02 3.55
C TYR A 162 -10.51 1.35 2.78
N GLY A 163 -11.34 1.39 1.75
CA GLY A 163 -11.52 2.61 0.93
C GLY A 163 -10.31 3.06 0.09
N LEU A 164 -9.15 2.39 0.17
CA LEU A 164 -8.00 2.70 -0.68
C LEU A 164 -8.28 2.26 -2.14
N GLU A 165 -8.36 3.21 -3.07
CA GLU A 165 -8.59 2.96 -4.52
C GLU A 165 -7.38 2.33 -5.21
N HIS A 166 -6.17 2.70 -4.78
CA HIS A 166 -4.91 2.16 -5.27
C HIS A 166 -4.22 1.36 -4.16
N ARG A 167 -4.70 0.13 -3.94
CA ARG A 167 -4.20 -0.76 -2.87
C ARG A 167 -2.82 -1.34 -3.16
N THR A 168 -2.31 -1.20 -4.39
CA THR A 168 -0.99 -1.70 -4.78
C THR A 168 -0.15 -0.57 -5.38
N ASN A 169 1.14 -0.51 -5.00
CA ASN A 169 2.11 0.40 -5.60
C ASN A 169 2.52 -0.04 -7.01
N ASN A 170 1.73 -0.89 -7.69
CA ASN A 170 2.06 -1.50 -8.97
C ASN A 170 2.42 -0.46 -10.04
N ILE A 171 1.81 0.73 -9.98
CA ILE A 171 2.04 1.78 -10.97
C ILE A 171 3.41 2.44 -10.73
N CYS A 172 3.77 2.77 -9.48
CA CYS A 172 5.12 3.23 -9.19
C CYS A 172 6.13 2.10 -9.41
N GLU A 173 5.92 0.89 -8.91
CA GLU A 173 6.83 -0.26 -9.14
C GLU A 173 7.07 -0.52 -10.64
N GLY A 174 6.02 -0.45 -11.46
CA GLY A 174 6.14 -0.54 -12.91
C GLY A 174 6.91 0.63 -13.52
N TRP A 175 6.76 1.84 -12.98
CA TRP A 175 7.56 2.99 -13.36
C TRP A 175 9.03 2.82 -12.94
N HIS A 176 9.32 2.34 -11.73
CA HIS A 176 10.66 2.06 -11.21
C HIS A 176 11.39 1.05 -12.08
N ASN A 177 10.73 -0.07 -12.40
CA ASN A 177 11.29 -1.11 -13.25
C ASN A 177 11.64 -0.56 -14.64
N ARG A 178 10.73 0.21 -15.25
CA ARG A 178 11.01 0.87 -16.54
C ARG A 178 12.16 1.87 -16.44
N PHE A 179 12.18 2.69 -15.40
CA PHE A 179 13.19 3.72 -15.22
C PHE A 179 14.57 3.08 -15.01
N SER A 180 14.68 2.07 -14.16
CA SER A 180 15.93 1.31 -13.95
C SER A 180 16.41 0.65 -15.24
N GLN A 181 15.50 0.04 -16.03
CA GLN A 181 15.81 -0.49 -17.36
C GLN A 181 16.27 0.57 -18.37
N ARG A 182 15.87 1.84 -18.22
CA ARG A 182 16.38 2.95 -19.06
C ARG A 182 17.74 3.44 -18.60
N VAL A 183 18.00 3.41 -17.30
CA VAL A 183 19.30 3.77 -16.73
C VAL A 183 20.37 2.74 -17.09
N GLN A 184 20.02 1.44 -17.12
CA GLN A 184 20.87 0.30 -17.52
C GLN A 184 22.18 0.12 -16.74
N LYS A 185 22.36 0.84 -15.62
CA LYS A 185 23.58 0.82 -14.81
C LYS A 185 23.25 0.95 -13.33
N HIS A 186 23.96 0.18 -12.50
CA HIS A 186 24.07 0.44 -11.07
C HIS A 186 25.03 1.64 -10.90
N HIS A 187 24.62 2.67 -10.15
CA HIS A 187 25.37 3.91 -9.94
C HIS A 187 25.83 4.65 -11.21
N PRO A 188 24.90 5.14 -12.05
CA PRO A 188 25.24 5.91 -13.24
C PRO A 188 25.94 7.24 -12.89
N HIS A 189 26.84 7.68 -13.76
CA HIS A 189 27.37 9.04 -13.68
C HIS A 189 26.24 10.09 -13.80
N ILE A 190 26.34 11.21 -13.08
CA ILE A 190 25.28 12.23 -12.98
C ILE A 190 24.81 12.77 -14.34
N TRP A 191 25.70 12.94 -15.31
CA TRP A 191 25.35 13.36 -16.68
C TRP A 191 24.41 12.38 -17.38
N HIS A 192 24.78 11.10 -17.44
CA HIS A 192 23.93 10.05 -18.02
C HIS A 192 22.58 9.98 -17.31
N PHE A 193 22.59 10.05 -15.97
CA PHE A 193 21.37 10.04 -15.19
C PHE A 193 20.45 11.23 -15.51
N THR A 194 21.03 12.42 -15.62
CA THR A 194 20.30 13.64 -15.97
C THR A 194 19.69 13.55 -17.38
N ASP A 195 20.39 12.95 -18.34
CA ASP A 195 19.87 12.73 -19.68
C ASP A 195 18.69 11.76 -19.70
N VAL A 196 18.75 10.68 -18.90
CA VAL A 196 17.61 9.76 -18.71
C VAL A 196 16.42 10.49 -18.07
N LEU A 197 16.65 11.32 -17.04
CA LEU A 197 15.59 12.12 -16.41
C LEU A 197 14.92 13.07 -17.39
N LYS A 198 15.70 13.77 -18.24
CA LYS A 198 15.17 14.67 -19.28
C LYS A 198 14.29 13.91 -20.27
N LYS A 199 14.74 12.74 -20.74
CA LYS A 199 13.96 11.88 -21.64
C LYS A 199 12.65 11.40 -20.99
N GLU A 200 12.71 11.03 -19.72
CA GLU A 200 11.55 10.58 -18.94
C GLU A 200 10.51 11.70 -18.76
N PHE A 201 10.96 12.90 -18.41
CA PHE A 201 10.10 14.08 -18.29
C PHE A 201 9.45 14.42 -19.63
N LYS A 202 10.23 14.47 -20.72
CA LYS A 202 9.71 14.72 -22.07
C LYS A 202 8.65 13.69 -22.48
N PHE A 203 8.92 12.40 -22.25
CA PHE A 203 7.96 11.34 -22.55
C PHE A 203 6.63 11.49 -21.78
N GLY A 204 6.68 11.94 -20.53
CA GLY A 204 5.48 12.25 -19.75
C GLY A 204 4.72 13.45 -20.33
N HIS A 205 5.44 14.52 -20.65
CA HIS A 205 4.88 15.76 -21.19
C HIS A 205 4.20 15.57 -22.55
N ASP A 206 4.88 14.92 -23.50
CA ASP A 206 4.37 14.64 -24.85
C ASP A 206 3.07 13.81 -24.78
N ARG A 207 2.98 12.90 -23.80
CA ARG A 207 1.75 12.12 -23.55
C ARG A 207 0.62 12.99 -23.02
N ILE A 208 0.88 13.94 -22.12
CA ILE A 208 -0.18 14.84 -21.61
C ILE A 208 -0.76 15.66 -22.77
N GLN A 209 0.10 16.24 -23.60
CA GLN A 209 -0.33 17.03 -24.76
C GLN A 209 -1.17 16.22 -25.74
N LEU A 210 -0.74 15.00 -26.07
CA LEU A 210 -1.49 14.12 -26.96
C LEU A 210 -2.88 13.77 -26.40
N LEU A 211 -2.98 13.60 -25.08
CA LEU A 211 -4.22 13.22 -24.40
C LEU A 211 -5.18 14.39 -24.19
N ALA A 212 -4.66 15.62 -24.10
CA ALA A 212 -5.48 16.83 -24.01
C ALA A 212 -6.26 17.12 -25.31
N GLY A 213 -5.89 16.50 -26.44
CA GLY A 213 -6.52 16.71 -27.75
C GLY A 213 -7.30 15.52 -28.33
N ALA A 214 -7.43 14.38 -27.61
CA ALA A 214 -8.07 13.17 -28.14
C ALA A 214 -8.99 12.47 -27.12
N PRO A 215 -10.16 11.95 -27.53
CA PRO A 215 -11.01 11.15 -26.65
C PRO A 215 -10.30 9.85 -26.25
N MET A 216 -10.18 9.61 -24.94
CA MET A 216 -9.45 8.46 -24.41
C MET A 216 -10.32 7.24 -24.15
N LYS A 217 -9.81 6.07 -24.55
CA LYS A 217 -10.10 4.81 -23.85
C LYS A 217 -9.23 4.73 -22.60
N ASN A 218 -9.85 4.60 -21.42
CA ASN A 218 -9.15 4.37 -20.16
C ASN A 218 -8.19 3.18 -20.33
N PRO A 219 -6.86 3.35 -20.14
CA PRO A 219 -5.98 2.19 -20.12
C PRO A 219 -6.46 1.27 -19.02
N ARG A 220 -6.77 0.01 -19.36
CA ARG A 220 -7.06 -1.01 -18.36
C ARG A 220 -5.84 -1.11 -17.45
N GLN A 221 -5.93 -0.54 -16.25
CA GLN A 221 -4.99 -0.87 -15.19
C GLN A 221 -4.99 -2.40 -15.08
N LYS A 222 -3.81 -3.03 -15.08
CA LYS A 222 -3.69 -4.44 -14.72
C LYS A 222 -3.98 -4.57 -13.22
N THR A 223 -5.25 -4.42 -12.87
CA THR A 223 -5.78 -4.77 -11.56
C THR A 223 -5.65 -6.27 -11.44
N THR A 224 -4.90 -6.74 -10.45
CA THR A 224 -4.77 -8.17 -10.18
C THR A 224 -6.17 -8.77 -9.99
N ALA A 225 -6.36 -10.04 -10.35
CA ALA A 225 -7.63 -10.71 -10.14
C ALA A 225 -8.08 -10.62 -8.67
N VAL A 226 -7.12 -10.62 -7.75
CA VAL A 226 -7.31 -10.39 -6.32
C VAL A 226 -7.89 -9.02 -6.04
N GLN A 227 -7.27 -7.95 -6.53
CA GLN A 227 -7.75 -6.60 -6.28
C GLN A 227 -9.18 -6.41 -6.81
N LYS A 228 -9.52 -6.98 -7.97
CA LYS A 228 -10.90 -6.97 -8.48
C LYS A 228 -11.87 -7.68 -7.52
N ARG A 229 -11.51 -8.86 -7.02
CA ARG A 229 -12.33 -9.61 -6.04
C ARG A 229 -12.54 -8.81 -4.76
N ILE A 230 -11.47 -8.25 -4.19
CA ILE A 230 -11.56 -7.46 -2.96
C ILE A 230 -12.43 -6.22 -3.20
N THR A 231 -12.29 -5.51 -4.33
CA THR A 231 -13.16 -4.38 -4.66
C THR A 231 -14.63 -4.80 -4.81
N THR A 232 -14.91 -5.94 -5.45
CA THR A 232 -16.28 -6.47 -5.54
C THR A 232 -16.85 -6.80 -4.15
N LEU A 233 -16.07 -7.47 -3.30
CA LEU A 233 -16.49 -7.78 -1.92
C LEU A 233 -16.74 -6.52 -1.10
N THR A 234 -15.88 -5.50 -1.23
CA THR A 234 -16.08 -4.21 -0.55
C THR A 234 -17.43 -3.59 -0.94
N ARG A 235 -17.82 -3.66 -2.22
CA ARG A 235 -19.13 -3.15 -2.67
C ARG A 235 -20.31 -3.95 -2.10
N HIS A 236 -20.19 -5.28 -2.01
CA HIS A 236 -21.24 -6.10 -1.39
C HIS A 236 -21.41 -5.77 0.09
N TYR A 237 -20.31 -5.55 0.81
CA TYR A 237 -20.34 -5.10 2.19
C TYR A 237 -20.94 -3.69 2.35
N GLU A 238 -20.53 -2.73 1.51
CA GLU A 238 -21.12 -1.37 1.49
C GLU A 238 -22.63 -1.39 1.18
N ALA A 239 -23.07 -2.33 0.34
CA ALA A 239 -24.48 -2.56 0.03
C ALA A 239 -25.24 -3.36 1.11
N GLN A 240 -24.62 -3.60 2.28
CA GLN A 240 -25.17 -4.36 3.40
C GLN A 240 -25.59 -5.80 3.05
N GLN A 241 -24.97 -6.38 2.01
CA GLN A 241 -25.20 -7.77 1.60
C GLN A 241 -24.31 -8.77 2.34
N LEU A 242 -23.31 -8.26 3.07
CA LEU A 242 -22.42 -9.03 3.93
C LEU A 242 -22.33 -8.27 5.26
N ASN A 243 -22.42 -8.98 6.37
CA ASN A 243 -22.00 -8.44 7.67
C ASN A 243 -20.46 -8.47 7.80
N GLU A 244 -19.95 -7.88 8.88
CA GLU A 244 -18.52 -7.77 9.16
C GLU A 244 -17.82 -9.13 9.16
N MET A 245 -18.41 -10.15 9.80
CA MET A 245 -17.83 -11.49 9.90
C MET A 245 -17.80 -12.22 8.57
N GLU A 246 -18.88 -12.14 7.79
CA GLU A 246 -18.99 -12.68 6.45
C GLU A 246 -17.99 -12.01 5.50
N PHE A 247 -17.85 -10.69 5.63
CA PHE A 247 -16.91 -9.92 4.84
C PHE A 247 -15.45 -10.31 5.15
N LEU A 248 -15.07 -10.46 6.43
CA LEU A 248 -13.74 -10.95 6.83
C LEU A 248 -13.44 -12.32 6.20
N LEU A 249 -14.38 -13.25 6.26
CA LEU A 249 -14.24 -14.57 5.63
C LEU A 249 -14.07 -14.48 4.11
N ALA A 250 -14.89 -13.68 3.44
CA ALA A 250 -14.85 -13.52 2.00
C ALA A 250 -13.50 -12.95 1.53
N ILE A 251 -12.96 -11.98 2.27
CA ILE A 251 -11.63 -11.39 2.04
C ILE A 251 -10.54 -12.47 2.15
N LEU A 252 -10.58 -13.30 3.19
CA LEU A 252 -9.60 -14.38 3.39
C LEU A 252 -9.60 -15.41 2.27
N PHE A 253 -10.77 -15.71 1.71
CA PHE A 253 -10.90 -16.60 0.56
C PHE A 253 -10.40 -15.96 -0.74
N ALA A 254 -10.63 -14.65 -0.92
CA ALA A 254 -10.09 -13.91 -2.05
C ALA A 254 -8.56 -13.87 -2.03
N LEU A 255 -7.95 -13.71 -0.85
CA LEU A 255 -6.50 -13.67 -0.65
C LEU A 255 -5.83 -15.05 -0.80
N SER A 256 -6.46 -16.14 -0.32
CA SER A 256 -5.87 -17.50 -0.42
C SER A 256 -5.76 -18.00 -1.86
N LYS A 257 -6.75 -17.69 -2.71
CA LYS A 257 -6.71 -18.05 -4.15
C LYS A 257 -5.59 -17.36 -4.93
N SER A 258 -4.90 -16.37 -4.37
CA SER A 258 -3.76 -15.71 -5.00
C SER A 258 -2.43 -16.41 -4.82
N LYS A 259 -2.27 -17.21 -3.75
CA LYS A 259 -0.97 -17.83 -3.40
C LYS A 259 -0.70 -19.10 -4.21
N ASN A 260 -1.69 -19.60 -4.95
CA ASN A 260 -1.64 -20.87 -5.70
C ASN A 260 -1.66 -20.67 -7.23
N GLY A 261 -1.33 -19.46 -7.74
CA GLY A 261 -1.39 -19.15 -9.17
C GLY A 261 -0.28 -18.22 -9.63
#